data_AF-A0A7S2ZG59-F1
#
_entry.id   AF-A0A7S2ZG59-F1
#
_cell.length_a   1.000
_cell.length_b   1.000
_cell.length_c   1.000
_cell.angle_alpha   90.00
_cell.angle_beta   90.00
_cell.angle_gamma   90.00
#
_symmetry.space_group_name_H-M   'P 1'
#
loop_
_entity.id
_entity.type
_entity.pdbx_description
1 polymer ?
#
loop_
_entity_poly.entity_id
_entity_poly.type
_entity_poly.pdbx_seq_one_letter_code
_entity_poly.pdbx_strand_id
1 'polypeptide(L)'
;MNYVKPPIHTICIGQAFGMAAMLLGAGEKGHRAALPNSTIMLHQPRGQAQGQAADIAIKAREVLFNRKQAFQIIADSCGQTLEQVQADANRTKYLTSVEAKEYGW
;
A
#
# COMPACT_ATOMS: atom_id res chain seq x y z
N MET A 1 -9.45 2.11 7.65
CA MET A 1 -9.99 3.43 8.05
C MET A 1 -10.64 3.31 9.43
N ASN A 2 -9.80 3.06 10.45
CA ASN A 2 -10.22 2.24 11.61
C ASN A 2 -10.76 3.04 12.79
N TYR A 3 -10.71 4.38 12.73
CA TYR A 3 -11.17 5.24 13.84
C TYR A 3 -12.68 5.48 13.83
N VAL A 4 -13.27 5.55 12.63
CA VAL A 4 -14.70 5.82 12.48
C VAL A 4 -15.50 4.54 12.68
N LYS A 5 -16.69 4.66 13.30
CA LYS A 5 -17.58 3.53 13.59
C LYS A 5 -18.22 2.85 12.37
N PRO A 6 -18.67 3.56 11.32
CA PRO A 6 -19.37 2.89 10.21
C PRO A 6 -18.40 2.03 9.37
N PRO A 7 -18.89 0.93 8.78
CA PRO A 7 -18.10 0.14 7.84
C PRO A 7 -17.75 0.99 6.62
N ILE A 8 -16.50 0.88 6.16
CA ILE A 8 -16.03 1.66 5.01
C ILE A 8 -15.92 0.77 3.78
N HIS A 9 -16.64 1.15 2.74
CA HIS A 9 -16.63 0.45 1.46
C HIS A 9 -15.66 1.16 0.53
N THR A 10 -14.76 0.42 -0.09
CA THR A 10 -13.76 0.97 -1.03
C THR A 10 -13.99 0.38 -2.42
N ILE A 11 -14.01 1.25 -3.43
CA ILE A 11 -14.20 0.83 -4.82
C ILE A 11 -13.09 1.44 -5.66
N CYS A 12 -12.25 0.59 -6.25
CA CYS A 12 -11.29 1.02 -7.26
C CYS A 12 -11.99 1.17 -8.61
N ILE A 13 -11.91 2.38 -9.16
CA ILE A 13 -12.38 2.72 -10.50
C ILE A 13 -11.18 3.25 -11.27
N GLY A 14 -10.73 2.48 -12.27
CA GLY A 14 -9.54 2.82 -13.05
C GLY A 14 -8.24 2.41 -12.37
N GLN A 15 -7.76 3.16 -11.38
CA GLN A 15 -6.42 2.93 -10.82
C GLN A 15 -6.34 3.17 -9.30
N ALA A 16 -5.61 2.29 -8.60
CA ALA A 16 -5.24 2.46 -7.20
C ALA A 16 -3.73 2.21 -7.04
N PHE A 17 -2.93 3.27 -7.10
CA PHE A 17 -1.47 3.20 -7.12
C PHE A 17 -0.85 3.68 -5.80
N GLY A 18 0.10 2.90 -5.27
CA GLY A 18 0.83 3.23 -4.05
C GLY A 18 -0.10 3.42 -2.85
N MET A 19 -0.17 4.64 -2.32
CA MET A 19 -1.03 4.95 -1.17
C MET A 19 -2.52 4.76 -1.47
N ALA A 20 -2.96 4.87 -2.73
CA ALA A 20 -4.33 4.56 -3.10
C ALA A 20 -4.63 3.05 -3.01
N ALA A 21 -3.65 2.18 -3.31
CA ALA A 21 -3.78 0.75 -3.08
C ALA A 21 -3.89 0.45 -1.57
N MET A 22 -3.11 1.15 -0.74
CA MET A 22 -3.21 1.04 0.71
C MET A 22 -4.61 1.46 1.21
N LEU A 23 -5.15 2.57 0.71
CA LEU A 23 -6.51 3.01 1.04
C LEU A 23 -7.59 2.02 0.57
N LEU A 24 -7.44 1.46 -0.64
CA LEU A 24 -8.33 0.41 -1.15
C LEU A 24 -8.38 -0.79 -0.19
N GLY A 25 -7.20 -1.23 0.28
CA GLY A 25 -7.08 -2.35 1.23
C GLY A 25 -7.62 -2.06 2.62
N ALA A 26 -7.60 -0.78 3.03
CA ALA A 26 -8.03 -0.33 4.35
C ALA A 26 -9.56 -0.20 4.53
N GLY A 27 -10.34 -0.54 3.49
CA GLY A 27 -11.78 -0.75 3.61
C GLY A 27 -12.12 -2.02 4.41
N GLU A 28 -13.36 -2.12 4.85
CA GLU A 28 -13.86 -3.28 5.59
C GLU A 28 -13.76 -4.56 4.74
N LYS A 29 -13.27 -5.66 5.31
CA LYS A 29 -13.05 -6.91 4.56
C LYS A 29 -14.39 -7.43 4.05
N GLY A 30 -14.47 -7.74 2.75
CA GLY A 30 -15.71 -8.11 2.07
C GLY A 30 -16.48 -6.93 1.46
N HIS A 31 -16.10 -5.69 1.77
CA HIS A 31 -16.66 -4.46 1.19
C HIS A 31 -15.65 -3.67 0.36
N ARG A 32 -14.64 -4.38 -0.18
CA ARG A 32 -13.62 -3.85 -1.07
C ARG A 32 -13.87 -4.40 -2.47
N ALA A 33 -13.92 -3.51 -3.45
CA ALA A 33 -14.24 -3.85 -4.83
C ALA A 33 -13.31 -3.15 -5.81
N ALA A 34 -13.15 -3.74 -6.99
CA ALA A 34 -12.47 -3.13 -8.12
C ALA A 34 -13.25 -3.46 -9.40
N LEU A 35 -13.40 -2.49 -10.28
CA LEU A 35 -13.99 -2.77 -11.61
C LEU A 35 -13.03 -3.65 -12.44
N PRO A 36 -13.54 -4.43 -13.42
CA PRO A 36 -12.75 -5.41 -14.16
C PRO A 36 -11.45 -4.85 -14.78
N ASN A 37 -11.51 -3.63 -15.32
CA ASN A 37 -10.38 -2.97 -15.97
C ASN A 37 -9.52 -2.13 -15.03
N SER A 38 -9.72 -2.26 -13.71
CA SER A 38 -8.93 -1.50 -12.74
C SER A 38 -7.53 -2.08 -12.58
N THR A 39 -6.56 -1.20 -12.34
CA THR A 39 -5.17 -1.59 -12.06
C THR A 39 -4.77 -1.16 -10.66
N ILE A 40 -4.24 -2.10 -9.90
CA ILE A 40 -3.66 -1.86 -8.58
C ILE A 40 -2.14 -1.90 -8.74
N MET A 41 -1.42 -0.98 -8.10
CA MET A 41 0.03 -0.95 -8.18
C MET A 41 0.67 -0.79 -6.81
N LEU A 42 1.58 -1.70 -6.50
CA LEU A 42 2.48 -1.61 -5.36
C LEU A 42 3.83 -1.05 -5.79
N HIS A 43 4.38 -0.18 -4.95
CA HIS A 43 5.76 0.26 -5.04
C HIS A 43 6.22 0.75 -3.67
N GLN A 44 7.53 0.76 -3.44
CA GLN A 44 8.08 1.38 -2.25
C GLN A 44 7.79 2.89 -2.22
N PRO A 45 7.57 3.46 -1.03
CA PRO A 45 7.55 4.91 -0.85
C PRO A 45 8.84 5.53 -1.40
N ARG A 46 8.70 6.66 -2.08
CA ARG A 46 9.82 7.43 -2.60
C ARG A 46 10.11 8.59 -1.65
N GLY A 47 11.39 8.84 -1.39
CA GLY A 47 11.85 9.97 -0.61
C GLY A 47 13.09 10.58 -1.25
N GLN A 48 13.26 11.89 -1.08
CA GLN A 48 14.47 12.61 -1.47
C GLN A 48 14.98 13.38 -0.25
N ALA A 49 16.30 13.44 -0.10
CA ALA A 49 16.95 14.17 0.99
C ALA A 49 18.16 14.95 0.44
N GLN A 50 18.34 16.17 0.95
CA GLN A 50 19.44 17.06 0.65
C GLN A 50 19.72 17.89 1.92
N GLY A 51 20.97 18.25 2.15
CA GLY A 51 21.38 19.03 3.33
C GLY A 51 22.72 18.55 3.89
N GLN A 52 22.96 18.85 5.16
CA GLN A 52 24.13 18.33 5.87
C GLN A 52 24.03 16.80 6.02
N ALA A 53 25.18 16.14 6.22
CA ALA A 53 25.21 14.69 6.40
C ALA A 53 24.28 14.20 7.52
N ALA A 54 24.16 14.96 8.62
CA ALA A 54 23.25 14.66 9.73
C ALA A 54 21.77 14.70 9.28
N ASP A 55 21.36 15.72 8.53
CA ASP A 55 19.99 15.87 8.03
C ASP A 55 19.63 14.74 7.06
N ILE A 56 20.57 14.39 6.17
CA ILE A 56 20.40 13.26 5.23
C ILE A 56 20.20 11.96 6.02
N ALA A 57 21.00 11.72 7.05
CA ALA A 57 20.89 10.52 7.88
C ALA A 57 19.56 10.45 8.65
N ILE A 58 19.10 11.58 9.20
CA ILE A 58 17.80 11.67 9.89
C ILE A 58 16.67 11.36 8.92
N LYS A 59 16.66 12.00 7.73
CA LYS A 59 15.62 11.75 6.71
C LYS A 59 15.64 10.33 6.18
N ALA A 60 16.82 9.74 5.97
CA ALA A 60 16.93 8.35 5.54
C ALA A 60 16.32 7.39 6.56
N ARG A 61 16.57 7.60 7.86
CA ARG A 61 15.96 6.81 8.95
C ARG A 61 14.43 6.93 8.95
N GLU A 62 13.91 8.14 8.78
CA GLU A 62 12.46 8.41 8.72
C GLU A 62 11.80 7.72 7.51
N VAL A 63 12.43 7.77 6.34
CA VAL A 63 11.93 7.07 5.13
C VAL A 63 11.89 5.56 5.35
N LEU A 64 12.91 4.97 5.97
CA LEU A 64 12.94 3.53 6.28
C LEU A 64 11.86 3.14 7.30
N PHE A 65 11.64 3.97 8.32
CA PHE A 65 10.57 3.77 9.29
C PHE A 65 9.19 3.79 8.61
N ASN A 66 8.89 4.86 7.87
CA ASN A 66 7.62 5.01 7.17
C ASN A 66 7.37 3.91 6.13
N ARG A 67 8.43 3.47 5.43
CA ARG A 67 8.35 2.31 4.52
C ARG A 67 7.93 1.05 5.25
N LYS A 68 8.52 0.74 6.41
CA LYS A 68 8.15 -0.43 7.20
C LYS A 68 6.70 -0.34 7.67
N GLN A 69 6.26 0.81 8.17
CA GLN A 69 4.87 0.99 8.63
C GLN A 69 3.86 0.85 7.49
N ALA A 70 4.11 1.47 6.34
CA ALA A 70 3.23 1.37 5.18
C ALA A 70 3.08 -0.08 4.69
N PHE A 71 4.19 -0.84 4.64
CA PHE A 71 4.14 -2.25 4.25
C PHE A 71 3.47 -3.13 5.29
N GLN A 72 3.62 -2.84 6.58
CA GLN A 72 2.87 -3.55 7.62
C GLN A 72 1.37 -3.34 7.46
N ILE A 73 0.92 -2.10 7.25
CA ILE A 73 -0.51 -1.80 7.03
C ILE A 73 -1.05 -2.54 5.80
N ILE A 74 -0.30 -2.58 4.70
CA ILE A 74 -0.68 -3.33 3.50
C ILE A 74 -0.76 -4.83 3.81
N ALA A 75 0.27 -5.40 4.44
CA ALA A 75 0.33 -6.81 4.82
C ALA A 75 -0.88 -7.21 5.69
N ASP A 76 -1.18 -6.43 6.72
CA ASP A 76 -2.33 -6.67 7.61
C ASP A 76 -3.66 -6.58 6.85
N SER A 77 -3.76 -5.66 5.90
CA SER A 77 -4.98 -5.45 5.10
C SER A 77 -5.23 -6.57 4.09
N CYS A 78 -4.19 -7.10 3.44
CA CYS A 78 -4.32 -8.16 2.44
C CYS A 78 -4.09 -9.58 2.98
N GLY A 79 -3.65 -9.74 4.22
CA GLY A 79 -3.35 -11.03 4.82
C GLY A 79 -2.06 -11.69 4.30
N GLN A 80 -1.18 -10.91 3.66
CA GLN A 80 0.14 -11.36 3.22
C GLN A 80 1.15 -11.18 4.34
N THR A 81 2.31 -11.85 4.25
CA THR A 81 3.42 -11.58 5.17
C THR A 81 4.09 -10.24 4.84
N LEU A 82 4.71 -9.62 5.84
CA LEU A 82 5.48 -8.39 5.62
C LEU A 82 6.61 -8.61 4.59
N GLU A 83 7.26 -9.77 4.65
CA GLU A 83 8.33 -10.17 3.74
C GLU A 83 7.83 -10.25 2.29
N GLN A 84 6.65 -10.82 2.07
CA GLN A 84 6.05 -10.93 0.74
C GLN A 84 5.73 -9.54 0.17
N VAL A 85 5.06 -8.68 0.97
CA VAL A 85 4.76 -7.31 0.56
C VAL A 85 6.03 -6.51 0.28
N GLN A 86 7.07 -6.68 1.08
CA GLN A 86 8.37 -6.04 0.85
C GLN A 86 9.01 -6.48 -0.45
N ALA A 87 9.03 -7.79 -0.74
CA ALA A 87 9.58 -8.32 -1.98
C ALA A 87 8.81 -7.78 -3.20
N ASP A 88 7.49 -7.79 -3.12
CA ASP A 88 6.60 -7.36 -4.19
C ASP A 88 6.64 -5.85 -4.44
N ALA A 89 6.79 -5.03 -3.40
CA ALA A 89 6.87 -3.58 -3.51
C ALA A 89 8.31 -3.04 -3.63
N ASN A 90 9.33 -3.90 -3.56
CA ASN A 90 10.74 -3.50 -3.75
C ASN A 90 10.97 -2.89 -5.14
N ARG A 91 10.17 -3.34 -6.11
CA ARG A 91 9.98 -2.71 -7.41
C ARG A 91 8.51 -2.47 -7.65
N THR A 92 8.20 -1.81 -8.77
CA THR A 92 6.82 -1.60 -9.15
C THR A 92 6.20 -2.94 -9.54
N LYS A 93 5.14 -3.33 -8.84
CA LYS A 93 4.30 -4.49 -9.17
C LYS A 93 2.92 -3.99 -9.56
N TYR A 94 2.48 -4.33 -10.76
CA TYR A 94 1.13 -4.07 -11.24
C TYR A 94 0.29 -5.33 -11.08
N LEU A 95 -0.98 -5.14 -10.75
CA LEU A 95 -1.96 -6.19 -10.56
C LEU A 95 -3.24 -5.78 -11.31
N THR A 96 -3.78 -6.73 -12.06
CA THR A 96 -5.16 -6.68 -12.55
C THR A 96 -6.15 -6.73 -11.37
N SER A 97 -7.41 -6.43 -11.63
CA SER A 97 -8.48 -6.55 -10.63
C SER A 97 -8.60 -7.96 -10.03
N VAL A 98 -8.36 -8.99 -10.84
CA VAL A 98 -8.38 -10.41 -10.43
C VAL A 98 -7.17 -10.74 -9.55
N GLU A 99 -5.97 -10.41 -10.01
CA GLU A 99 -4.75 -10.65 -9.23
C GLU A 99 -4.76 -9.86 -7.93
N ALA A 100 -5.31 -8.64 -7.90
CA ALA A 100 -5.45 -7.87 -6.69
C ALA A 100 -6.39 -8.55 -5.68
N LYS A 101 -7.52 -9.12 -6.15
CA LYS A 101 -8.43 -9.91 -5.32
C LYS A 101 -7.75 -11.15 -4.75
N GLU A 102 -6.99 -11.87 -5.57
CA GLU A 102 -6.22 -13.05 -5.14
C GLU A 102 -5.10 -12.68 -4.15
N TYR A 103 -4.48 -11.52 -4.35
CA TYR A 103 -3.48 -10.96 -3.45
C TYR A 103 -4.06 -10.58 -2.08
N GLY A 104 -5.38 -10.35 -2.02
CA GLY A 104 -6.12 -10.07 -0.80
C GLY A 104 -6.65 -8.64 -0.69
N TRP A 105 -6.77 -7.88 -1.79
CA TRP A 105 -7.59 -6.66 -1.85
C TRP A 105 -9.08 -6.96 -1.96
#